data_AF-A0AAJ6NE99-F1
#
_entry.id   AF-A0AAJ6NE99-F1
#
_cell.length_a   1.000
_cell.length_b   1.000
_cell.length_c   1.000
_cell.angle_alpha   90.00
_cell.angle_beta   90.00
_cell.angle_gamma   90.00
#
_symmetry.space_group_name_H-M   'P 1'
#
loop_
_entity.id
_entity.type
_entity.pdbx_description
1 polymer ?
#
loop_
_entity_poly.entity_id
_entity_poly.type
_entity_poly.pdbx_seq_one_letter_code
_entity_poly.pdbx_strand_id
1 'polypeptide(L)'
;MKKYFSLLLLVLSFNLYAETNLANTPLKDLSGNQVTLEQYKGKSVYIKMWASWCSICLAGLDEIDQLSADPNKDYEVITIVSPDYRGEKETAKFIKWYKGLNYKNITVLLDENAKVVKEAKVRGYPSSVFVDKNRDCLLNCVTAL
;
A
#
# COMPACT_ATOMS: atom_id res chain seq x y z
N MET A 1 -15.29 -34.31 38.87
CA MET A 1 -15.81 -33.39 37.84
C MET A 1 -14.90 -32.15 37.67
N LYS A 2 -13.58 -32.32 37.53
CA LYS A 2 -12.62 -31.19 37.38
C LYS A 2 -11.71 -31.31 36.15
N LYS A 3 -11.84 -32.40 35.39
CA LYS A 3 -10.96 -32.70 34.24
C LYS A 3 -11.43 -32.10 32.92
N TYR A 4 -12.68 -31.61 32.84
CA TYR A 4 -13.22 -31.00 31.62
C TYR A 4 -13.06 -29.48 31.56
N PHE A 5 -12.76 -28.82 32.70
CA PHE A 5 -12.61 -27.36 32.73
C PHE A 5 -11.30 -26.88 32.09
N SER A 6 -10.28 -27.74 32.05
CA SER A 6 -8.98 -27.39 31.44
C SER A 6 -8.96 -27.51 29.92
N LEU A 7 -9.93 -28.19 29.31
CA LEU A 7 -9.98 -28.40 27.86
C LEU A 7 -10.72 -27.27 27.12
N LEU A 8 -11.55 -26.48 27.83
CA LEU A 8 -12.33 -25.39 27.25
C LEU A 8 -11.50 -24.10 27.02
N LEU A 9 -10.37 -23.95 27.72
CA LEU A 9 -9.50 -22.77 27.67
C LEU A 9 -8.48 -22.79 26.51
N LEU A 10 -8.27 -23.93 25.86
CA LEU A 10 -7.30 -24.05 24.76
C LEU A 10 -7.89 -23.70 23.38
N VAL A 11 -9.20 -23.51 23.28
CA VAL A 11 -9.92 -23.26 22.01
C VAL A 11 -10.22 -21.77 21.80
N LEU A 12 -10.03 -20.92 22.82
CA LEU A 12 -10.26 -19.46 22.72
C LEU A 12 -9.03 -18.66 22.27
N SER A 13 -7.90 -19.33 22.04
CA SER A 13 -6.67 -18.73 21.52
C SER A 13 -6.57 -18.82 19.98
N PHE A 14 -7.67 -19.13 19.28
CA PHE A 14 -7.77 -18.92 17.82
C PHE A 14 -7.77 -17.42 17.53
N ASN A 15 -6.55 -16.86 17.49
CA ASN A 15 -6.08 -15.88 16.53
C ASN A 15 -7.17 -14.92 16.01
N LEU A 16 -7.54 -13.91 16.81
CA LEU A 16 -7.90 -12.62 16.21
C LEU A 16 -6.59 -11.99 15.68
N TYR A 17 -6.12 -12.45 14.52
CA TYR A 17 -5.30 -11.56 13.71
C TYR A 17 -6.25 -10.45 13.26
N ALA A 18 -6.00 -9.22 13.70
CA ALA A 18 -6.61 -8.08 13.07
C ALA A 18 -6.08 -8.03 11.64
N GLU A 19 -6.84 -8.61 10.69
CA GLU A 19 -6.57 -8.47 9.26
C GLU A 19 -6.52 -6.98 8.96
N THR A 20 -5.39 -6.51 8.45
CA THR A 20 -5.20 -5.10 8.11
C THR A 20 -6.02 -4.83 6.84
N ASN A 21 -7.30 -4.49 7.00
CA ASN A 21 -8.20 -4.31 5.86
C ASN A 21 -7.96 -2.96 5.17
N LEU A 22 -7.03 -2.95 4.22
CA LEU A 22 -6.74 -1.79 3.38
C LEU A 22 -7.75 -1.59 2.23
N ALA A 23 -8.68 -2.53 2.03
CA ALA A 23 -9.52 -2.59 0.81
C ALA A 23 -10.40 -1.34 0.65
N ASN A 24 -10.99 -0.87 1.76
CA ASN A 24 -11.93 0.25 1.79
C ASN A 24 -11.27 1.60 2.12
N THR A 25 -9.94 1.69 2.06
CA THR A 25 -9.27 2.97 2.30
C THR A 25 -9.52 3.93 1.13
N PRO A 26 -10.13 5.10 1.37
CA PRO A 26 -10.39 6.07 0.32
C PRO A 26 -9.08 6.71 -0.13
N LEU A 27 -8.79 6.59 -1.42
CA LEU A 27 -7.65 7.18 -2.09
C LEU A 27 -8.14 8.08 -3.22
N LYS A 28 -7.25 8.87 -3.80
CA LYS A 28 -7.53 9.62 -5.04
C LYS A 28 -6.51 9.29 -6.12
N ASP A 29 -6.94 9.27 -7.36
CA ASP A 29 -6.00 9.31 -8.49
C ASP A 29 -5.44 10.74 -8.70
N LEU A 30 -4.53 10.90 -9.66
CA LEU A 30 -3.94 12.20 -10.00
C LEU A 30 -4.92 13.20 -10.65
N SER A 31 -6.11 12.73 -11.04
CA SER A 31 -7.21 13.57 -11.56
C SER A 31 -8.18 14.00 -10.44
N GLY A 32 -7.99 13.50 -9.22
CA GLY A 32 -8.84 13.78 -8.07
C GLY A 32 -10.06 12.86 -7.94
N ASN A 33 -10.20 11.84 -8.79
CA ASN A 33 -11.28 10.87 -8.67
C ASN A 33 -11.04 9.99 -7.45
N GLN A 34 -12.10 9.74 -6.67
CA GLN A 34 -12.02 8.78 -5.59
C GLN A 34 -11.87 7.36 -6.12
N VAL A 35 -10.91 6.65 -5.56
CA VAL A 35 -10.65 5.25 -5.86
C VAL A 35 -10.39 4.48 -4.57
N THR A 36 -10.60 3.18 -4.60
CA THR A 36 -10.30 2.28 -3.48
C THR A 36 -9.42 1.14 -3.98
N LEU A 37 -8.84 0.40 -3.05
CA LEU A 37 -8.05 -0.78 -3.41
C LEU A 37 -8.95 -1.99 -3.78
N GLU A 38 -10.27 -1.89 -3.53
CA GLU A 38 -11.27 -2.88 -3.96
C GLU A 38 -11.34 -3.03 -5.49
N GLN A 39 -10.97 -2.00 -6.27
CA GLN A 39 -10.94 -2.09 -7.74
C GLN A 39 -9.97 -3.18 -8.26
N TYR A 40 -9.02 -3.59 -7.42
CA TYR A 40 -8.03 -4.63 -7.74
C TYR A 40 -8.41 -6.00 -7.21
N LYS A 41 -9.63 -6.19 -6.70
CA LYS A 41 -10.10 -7.47 -6.16
C LYS A 41 -9.92 -8.61 -7.18
N GLY A 42 -9.43 -9.76 -6.70
CA GLY A 42 -9.16 -10.92 -7.54
C GLY A 42 -7.77 -10.91 -8.20
N LYS A 43 -7.01 -9.81 -8.08
CA LYS A 43 -5.59 -9.73 -8.46
C LYS A 43 -4.74 -9.42 -7.23
N SER A 44 -3.53 -10.00 -7.18
CA SER A 44 -2.54 -9.56 -6.19
C SER A 44 -2.06 -8.16 -6.55
N VAL A 45 -1.63 -7.38 -5.56
CA VAL A 45 -1.21 -5.98 -5.74
C VAL A 45 0.10 -5.73 -5.01
N TYR A 46 1.13 -5.30 -5.75
CA TYR A 46 2.33 -4.70 -5.20
C TYR A 46 2.09 -3.21 -4.99
N ILE A 47 2.33 -2.73 -3.76
CA ILE A 47 2.09 -1.34 -3.36
C ILE A 47 3.40 -0.74 -2.84
N LYS A 48 3.97 0.22 -3.56
CA LYS A 48 5.12 1.01 -3.08
C LYS A 48 4.64 2.30 -2.43
N MET A 49 4.97 2.52 -1.17
CA MET A 49 4.76 3.79 -0.46
C MET A 49 6.03 4.62 -0.48
N TRP A 50 5.93 5.87 -0.93
CA TRP A 50 7.07 6.73 -1.18
C TRP A 50 6.75 8.22 -0.98
N ALA A 51 7.78 9.07 -1.06
CA ALA A 51 7.64 10.51 -0.98
C ALA A 51 8.55 11.24 -1.99
N SER A 52 8.16 12.44 -2.42
CA SER A 52 8.85 13.26 -3.42
C SER A 52 10.22 13.76 -2.97
N TRP A 53 10.46 13.85 -1.65
CA TRP A 53 11.75 14.22 -1.07
C TRP A 53 12.68 13.02 -0.82
N CYS A 54 12.17 11.79 -0.95
CA CYS A 54 12.92 10.58 -0.67
C CYS A 54 13.80 10.21 -1.88
N SER A 55 15.08 10.58 -1.84
CA SER A 55 16.03 10.36 -2.95
C SER A 55 16.11 8.91 -3.41
N ILE A 56 16.22 7.96 -2.48
CA ILE A 56 16.25 6.53 -2.80
C ILE A 56 14.92 6.04 -3.40
N CYS A 57 13.79 6.63 -3.02
CA CYS A 57 12.50 6.30 -3.61
C CYS A 57 12.46 6.67 -5.09
N LEU A 58 12.98 7.85 -5.43
CA LEU A 58 13.07 8.37 -6.80
C LEU A 58 14.01 7.54 -7.67
N ALA A 59 15.14 7.10 -7.11
CA ALA A 59 16.09 6.25 -7.83
C ALA A 59 15.45 4.93 -8.31
N GLY A 60 14.52 4.37 -7.53
CA GLY A 60 13.79 3.15 -7.90
C GLY A 60 12.45 3.40 -8.61
N LEU A 61 12.16 4.59 -9.17
CA LEU A 61 10.93 4.78 -9.93
C LEU A 61 11.01 4.20 -11.34
N ASP A 62 12.19 4.19 -11.97
CA ASP A 62 12.37 3.59 -13.30
C ASP A 62 12.08 2.08 -13.29
N GLU A 63 12.58 1.38 -12.27
CA GLU A 63 12.27 -0.05 -12.06
C GLU A 63 10.77 -0.30 -11.88
N ILE A 64 10.05 0.62 -11.21
CA ILE A 64 8.60 0.52 -11.03
C ILE A 64 7.87 0.77 -12.35
N ASP A 65 8.32 1.71 -13.18
CA ASP A 65 7.73 1.93 -14.50
C ASP A 65 7.90 0.69 -15.40
N GLN A 66 9.09 0.08 -15.39
CA GLN A 66 9.37 -1.17 -16.11
C GLN A 66 8.51 -2.34 -15.59
N LEU A 67 8.42 -2.51 -14.27
CA LEU A 67 7.59 -3.54 -13.64
C LEU A 67 6.10 -3.36 -13.98
N SER A 68 5.63 -2.11 -13.95
CA SER A 68 4.27 -1.75 -14.36
C SER A 68 4.01 -1.99 -15.85
N ALA A 69 5.04 -1.94 -16.71
CA ALA A 69 4.92 -2.19 -18.14
C ALA A 69 4.95 -3.69 -18.51
N ASP A 70 5.49 -4.56 -17.66
CA ASP A 70 5.63 -6.00 -17.97
C ASP A 70 4.25 -6.63 -18.26
N PRO A 71 4.00 -7.16 -19.47
CA PRO A 71 2.72 -7.79 -19.80
C PRO A 71 2.57 -9.20 -19.22
N ASN A 72 3.64 -9.81 -18.70
CA ASN A 72 3.64 -11.20 -18.22
C ASN A 72 3.37 -11.31 -16.71
N LYS A 73 3.27 -10.20 -15.99
CA LYS A 73 2.97 -10.22 -14.54
C LYS A 73 1.52 -10.64 -14.27
N ASP A 74 1.32 -11.34 -13.17
CA ASP A 74 0.02 -11.80 -12.68
C ASP A 74 -0.53 -10.95 -11.52
N TYR A 75 0.08 -9.78 -11.28
CA TYR A 75 -0.27 -8.82 -10.23
C TYR A 75 -0.29 -7.39 -10.75
N GLU A 76 -0.96 -6.50 -10.01
CA GLU A 76 -1.00 -5.07 -10.29
C GLU A 76 0.12 -4.34 -9.53
N VAL A 77 0.67 -3.29 -10.14
CA VAL A 77 1.68 -2.42 -9.52
C VAL A 77 1.08 -1.05 -9.32
N ILE A 78 0.99 -0.63 -8.07
CA ILE A 78 0.56 0.73 -7.71
C ILE A 78 1.57 1.37 -6.76
N THR A 79 1.53 2.69 -6.72
CA THR A 79 2.30 3.46 -5.75
C THR A 79 1.38 4.39 -4.98
N ILE A 80 1.73 4.66 -3.73
CA ILE A 80 0.96 5.51 -2.83
C ILE A 80 1.87 6.62 -2.30
N VAL A 81 1.36 7.84 -2.38
CA VAL A 81 1.95 9.03 -1.76
C VAL A 81 0.93 9.60 -0.78
N SER A 82 1.40 10.11 0.35
CA SER A 82 0.54 10.71 1.38
C SER A 82 0.82 12.22 1.49
N PRO A 83 0.08 13.07 0.73
CA PRO A 83 0.23 14.52 0.81
C PRO A 83 0.16 15.06 2.24
N ASP A 84 0.95 16.11 2.52
CA ASP A 84 1.07 16.77 3.83
C ASP A 84 1.47 15.85 5.02
N TYR A 85 1.81 14.59 4.75
CA TYR A 85 2.29 13.66 5.76
C TYR A 85 3.80 13.47 5.65
N ARG A 86 4.50 13.51 6.81
CA ARG A 86 5.96 13.34 6.91
C ARG A 86 6.75 14.22 5.93
N GLY A 87 6.30 15.46 5.71
CA GLY A 87 7.00 16.44 4.87
C GLY A 87 6.80 16.28 3.37
N GLU A 88 5.86 15.42 2.92
CA GLU A 88 5.41 15.42 1.53
C GLU A 88 4.75 16.75 1.15
N LYS A 89 4.82 17.10 -0.13
CA LYS A 89 4.12 18.21 -0.75
C LYS A 89 2.60 18.06 -0.55
N GLU A 90 1.92 19.18 -0.37
CA GLU A 90 0.46 19.26 -0.52
C GLU A 90 0.01 18.73 -1.90
N THR A 91 -1.19 18.15 -1.96
CA THR A 91 -1.77 17.45 -3.12
C THR A 91 -1.55 18.18 -4.45
N ALA A 92 -1.95 19.45 -4.57
CA ALA A 92 -1.84 20.17 -5.84
C ALA A 92 -0.37 20.38 -6.26
N LYS A 93 0.51 20.66 -5.30
CA LYS A 93 1.96 20.80 -5.55
C LYS A 93 2.60 19.47 -5.94
N PHE A 94 2.19 18.38 -5.29
CA PHE A 94 2.66 17.03 -5.63
C PHE A 94 2.29 16.67 -7.07
N ILE A 95 1.00 16.78 -7.43
CA ILE A 95 0.52 16.44 -8.77
C ILE A 95 1.28 17.24 -9.85
N LYS A 96 1.44 18.55 -9.64
CA LYS A 96 2.18 19.41 -10.57
C LYS A 96 3.63 18.98 -10.73
N TRP A 97 4.31 18.67 -9.64
CA TRP A 97 5.70 18.21 -9.65
C TRP A 97 5.83 16.83 -10.31
N TYR A 98 4.97 15.88 -9.95
CA TYR A 98 5.00 14.51 -10.48
C TYR A 98 4.81 14.45 -11.99
N LYS A 99 3.91 15.29 -12.54
CA LYS A 99 3.70 15.42 -13.99
C LYS A 99 4.97 15.78 -14.77
N GLY A 100 5.96 16.41 -14.12
CA GLY A 100 7.26 16.72 -14.74
C GLY A 100 8.20 15.53 -14.88
N LEU A 101 7.92 14.39 -14.23
CA LEU A 101 8.77 13.19 -14.26
C LEU A 101 8.54 12.29 -15.48
N ASN A 102 7.40 12.46 -16.19
CA ASN A 102 7.08 11.78 -17.45
C ASN A 102 7.07 10.23 -17.42
N TYR A 103 6.83 9.61 -16.25
CA TYR A 103 6.55 8.16 -16.17
C TYR A 103 5.20 7.82 -16.81
N LYS A 104 5.17 6.72 -17.58
CA LYS A 104 4.01 6.37 -18.42
C LYS A 104 3.16 5.25 -17.83
N ASN A 105 3.79 4.36 -17.06
CA ASN A 105 3.18 3.11 -16.60
C ASN A 105 2.93 3.12 -15.09
N ILE A 106 3.44 4.11 -14.36
CA ILE A 106 3.27 4.20 -12.91
C ILE A 106 1.89 4.73 -12.54
N THR A 107 1.10 3.88 -11.88
CA THR A 107 -0.10 4.30 -11.16
C THR A 107 0.26 4.94 -9.83
N VAL A 108 -0.13 6.20 -9.63
CA VAL A 108 0.05 6.92 -8.35
C VAL A 108 -1.30 7.21 -7.74
N LEU A 109 -1.49 6.76 -6.50
CA LEU A 109 -2.66 7.05 -5.69
C LEU A 109 -2.27 7.96 -4.51
N LEU A 110 -3.14 8.90 -4.18
CA LEU A 110 -2.98 9.87 -3.12
C LEU A 110 -3.78 9.44 -1.90
N ASP A 111 -3.07 9.26 -0.78
CA ASP A 111 -3.63 8.96 0.53
C ASP A 111 -3.53 10.21 1.41
N GLU A 112 -4.45 11.16 1.20
CA GLU A 112 -4.46 12.48 1.85
C GLU A 112 -4.53 12.41 3.39
N ASN A 113 -4.98 11.28 3.96
CA ASN A 113 -5.06 11.08 5.40
C ASN A 113 -3.92 10.19 5.96
N ALA A 114 -3.02 9.74 5.09
CA ALA A 114 -1.97 8.77 5.39
C ALA A 114 -2.50 7.49 6.06
N LYS A 115 -3.74 7.10 5.74
CA LYS A 115 -4.42 5.96 6.35
C LYS A 115 -3.69 4.65 6.06
N VAL A 116 -3.26 4.43 4.81
CA VAL A 116 -2.53 3.21 4.41
C VAL A 116 -1.21 3.10 5.15
N VAL A 117 -0.42 4.17 5.18
CA VAL A 117 0.89 4.20 5.85
C VAL A 117 0.75 3.97 7.36
N LYS A 118 -0.31 4.50 7.99
CA LYS A 118 -0.61 4.29 9.41
C LYS A 118 -1.07 2.87 9.71
N GLU A 119 -2.03 2.35 8.95
CA GLU A 119 -2.61 1.00 9.14
C GLU A 119 -1.59 -0.09 8.86
N ALA A 120 -0.78 0.06 7.80
CA ALA A 120 0.34 -0.82 7.51
C ALA A 120 1.52 -0.65 8.47
N LYS A 121 1.48 0.33 9.40
CA LYS A 121 2.56 0.62 10.37
C LYS A 121 3.91 0.92 9.71
N VAL A 122 3.88 1.58 8.56
CA VAL A 122 5.08 1.97 7.80
C VAL A 122 5.87 3.02 8.58
N ARG A 123 7.15 2.71 8.86
CA ARG A 123 8.02 3.56 9.69
C ARG A 123 8.84 4.56 8.90
N GLY A 124 9.10 4.30 7.62
CA GLY A 124 9.90 5.16 6.76
C GLY A 124 9.59 4.93 5.30
N TYR A 125 10.18 5.76 4.44
CA TYR A 125 10.13 5.59 3.00
C TYR A 125 11.51 5.20 2.46
N PRO A 126 11.59 4.35 1.42
CA PRO A 126 10.47 3.65 0.81
C PRO A 126 9.97 2.53 1.72
N SER A 127 8.77 2.06 1.46
CA SER A 127 8.25 0.81 2.01
C SER A 127 7.38 0.16 0.96
N SER A 128 7.27 -1.16 1.00
CA SER A 128 6.36 -1.87 0.12
C SER A 128 5.55 -2.90 0.87
N VAL A 129 4.33 -3.12 0.39
CA VAL A 129 3.47 -4.23 0.80
C VAL A 129 3.05 -5.02 -0.44
N PHE A 130 2.96 -6.34 -0.31
CA PHE A 130 2.37 -7.20 -1.34
C PHE A 130 1.09 -7.82 -0.78
N VAL A 131 -0.02 -7.51 -1.44
CA VAL A 131 -1.37 -7.87 -1.00
C VAL A 131 -1.89 -8.95 -1.95
N ASP A 132 -2.44 -10.03 -1.42
CA ASP A 132 -3.01 -11.08 -2.24
C ASP A 132 -4.42 -10.77 -2.78
N LYS A 133 -4.98 -11.74 -3.49
CA LYS A 133 -6.31 -11.67 -4.11
C LYS A 133 -7.45 -11.49 -3.10
N ASN A 134 -7.25 -11.89 -1.84
CA ASN A 134 -8.20 -11.77 -0.74
C ASN A 134 -8.03 -10.47 0.04
N ARG A 135 -7.05 -9.64 -0.32
CA ARG A 135 -6.65 -8.43 0.38
C ARG A 135 -5.89 -8.68 1.68
N ASP A 136 -5.41 -9.90 1.87
CA ASP A 136 -4.55 -10.27 2.99
C ASP A 136 -3.10 -9.90 2.68
N CYS A 137 -2.39 -9.38 3.68
CA CYS A 137 -0.96 -9.17 3.56
C CYS A 137 -0.27 -10.53 3.57
N LEU A 138 0.43 -10.87 2.48
CA LEU A 138 1.26 -12.06 2.44
C LEU A 138 2.52 -11.79 3.27
N LEU A 139 2.51 -12.29 4.52
CA LEU A 139 3.62 -12.29 5.49
C LEU A 139 4.12 -10.89 5.91
N ASN A 140 3.77 -10.45 7.13
CA ASN A 140 4.34 -9.26 7.80
C ASN A 140 4.42 -8.01 6.89
N CYS A 141 3.25 -7.39 6.66
CA CYS A 141 2.92 -6.40 5.63
C CYS A 141 4.03 -5.49 5.08
N VAL A 142 5.02 -5.05 5.84
CA VAL A 142 5.98 -4.03 5.40
C VAL A 142 7.38 -4.61 5.31
N THR A 143 7.88 -4.73 4.09
CA THR A 143 9.32 -4.79 3.84
C THR A 143 9.85 -3.35 3.79
N ALA A 144 10.68 -3.00 4.77
CA ALA A 144 11.57 -1.85 4.64
C ALA A 144 12.79 -2.34 3.87
N LEU A 145 13.05 -1.75 2.70
CA LEU A 145 14.30 -1.93 1.96
C LEU A 145 15.35 -0.96 2.51
#